data_AF-A0A355C8H1-F1
#
_entry.id   AF-A0A355C8H1-F1
#
_cell.length_a   1.000
_cell.length_b   1.000
_cell.length_c   1.000
_cell.angle_alpha   90.00
_cell.angle_beta   90.00
_cell.angle_gamma   90.00
#
_symmetry.space_group_name_H-M   'P 1'
#
loop_
_entity.id
_entity.type
_entity.pdbx_description
1 polymer ?
#
loop_
_entity_poly.entity_id
_entity_poly.type
_entity_poly.pdbx_seq_one_letter_code
_entity_poly.pdbx_strand_id
1 'polypeptide(L)'
;MGTRIEAVYRTDNPDCLPLGDLAGYLVLLLVANPGIRFSFRYKMDENEFSLDTGEWTEQGITEFSKNEMAPAVKEYIHENLKELYKNRNTESYLC
;
A
#
# COMPACT_ATOMS: atom_id res chain seq x y z
N MET A 1 -8.72 -15.62 16.87
CA MET A 1 -7.99 -16.57 16.00
C MET A 1 -7.91 -15.99 14.61
N GLY A 2 -6.83 -16.21 13.88
CA GLY A 2 -6.61 -15.67 12.55
C GLY A 2 -5.57 -16.47 11.78
N THR A 3 -5.31 -16.07 10.54
CA THR A 3 -4.36 -16.74 9.65
C THR A 3 -3.28 -15.74 9.24
N ARG A 4 -2.01 -16.16 9.28
CA ARG A 4 -0.89 -15.41 8.71
C ARG A 4 -0.37 -16.16 7.48
N ILE A 5 -0.19 -15.43 6.39
CA ILE A 5 0.43 -15.93 5.16
C ILE A 5 1.68 -15.08 4.93
N GLU A 6 2.77 -15.73 4.54
CA GLU A 6 4.05 -15.08 4.24
C GLU A 6 4.58 -15.61 2.91
N ALA A 7 5.02 -14.69 2.05
CA ALA A 7 5.67 -14.98 0.78
C ALA A 7 6.95 -14.16 0.69
N VAL A 8 8.06 -14.82 0.35
CA VAL A 8 9.39 -14.20 0.25
C VAL A 8 9.88 -14.35 -1.19
N TYR A 9 10.29 -13.23 -1.80
CA TYR A 9 10.73 -13.17 -3.19
C TYR A 9 12.20 -12.78 -3.28
N ARG A 10 12.88 -13.29 -4.32
CA ARG A 10 14.22 -12.86 -4.70
C ARG A 10 14.12 -11.69 -5.66
N THR A 11 14.42 -10.48 -5.16
CA THR A 11 14.39 -9.21 -5.92
C THR A 11 15.65 -8.95 -6.77
N ASP A 12 16.42 -10.00 -7.10
CA ASP A 12 17.51 -10.00 -8.08
C ASP A 12 17.35 -11.02 -9.25
N ASN A 13 16.28 -11.83 -9.27
CA ASN A 13 16.01 -12.85 -10.29
C ASN A 13 15.19 -12.32 -11.50
N PRO A 14 15.64 -12.41 -12.76
CA PRO A 14 14.85 -11.98 -13.93
C PRO A 14 13.36 -12.42 -13.99
N ASP A 15 12.99 -13.54 -13.35
CA ASP A 15 11.62 -14.06 -13.33
C ASP A 15 10.68 -13.46 -12.26
N CYS A 16 11.15 -12.60 -11.35
CA CYS A 16 10.24 -11.99 -10.37
C CYS A 16 9.33 -10.96 -11.06
N LEU A 17 8.02 -11.09 -10.83
CA LEU A 17 7.05 -10.20 -11.43
C LEU A 17 7.01 -8.85 -10.71
N PRO A 18 6.88 -7.73 -11.44
CA PRO A 18 6.89 -6.42 -10.83
C PRO A 18 5.75 -6.21 -9.84
N LEU A 19 5.97 -5.34 -8.85
CA LEU A 19 4.98 -5.06 -7.79
C LEU A 19 3.65 -4.52 -8.35
N GLY A 20 3.68 -3.86 -9.51
CA GLY A 20 2.50 -3.32 -10.17
C GLY A 20 1.92 -2.07 -9.48
N ASP A 21 0.62 -1.81 -9.69
CA ASP A 21 -0.08 -0.64 -9.15
C ASP A 21 -0.59 -0.89 -7.71
N LEU A 22 0.34 -0.89 -6.74
CA LEU A 22 0.01 -1.04 -5.31
C LEU A 22 -1.04 -0.03 -4.83
N ALA A 23 -0.94 1.24 -5.25
CA ALA A 23 -1.87 2.28 -4.84
C ALA A 23 -3.29 1.99 -5.34
N GLY A 24 -3.43 1.59 -6.61
CA GLY A 24 -4.71 1.20 -7.19
C GLY A 24 -5.33 -0.01 -6.50
N TYR A 25 -4.53 -1.04 -6.21
CA TYR A 25 -5.03 -2.22 -5.50
C TYR A 25 -5.48 -1.92 -4.07
N LEU A 26 -4.72 -1.12 -3.32
CA LEU A 26 -5.11 -0.70 -1.97
C LEU A 26 -6.42 0.07 -2.00
N VAL A 27 -6.56 1.06 -2.88
CA VAL A 27 -7.81 1.82 -3.01
C VAL A 27 -8.99 0.94 -3.38
N LEU A 28 -8.79 -0.03 -4.28
CA LEU A 28 -9.84 -1.01 -4.61
C LEU A 28 -10.28 -1.80 -3.36
N LEU A 29 -9.34 -2.30 -2.56
CA LEU A 29 -9.65 -3.04 -1.33
C LEU A 29 -10.45 -2.17 -0.34
N LEU A 30 -10.05 -0.92 -0.15
CA LEU A 30 -10.70 0.02 0.76
C LEU A 30 -12.14 0.34 0.32
N VAL A 31 -12.32 0.65 -0.97
CA VAL A 31 -13.64 1.03 -1.53
C VAL A 31 -14.60 -0.16 -1.55
N ALA A 32 -14.11 -1.33 -1.94
CA ALA A 32 -14.94 -2.54 -2.04
C ALA A 32 -15.33 -3.12 -0.68
N ASN A 33 -14.58 -2.81 0.38
CA ASN A 33 -14.75 -3.42 1.71
C ASN A 33 -14.77 -2.38 2.85
N PRO A 34 -15.74 -1.43 2.87
CA PRO A 34 -15.74 -0.32 3.84
C PRO A 34 -15.92 -0.74 5.30
N GLY A 35 -16.43 -1.95 5.56
CA GLY A 35 -16.58 -2.49 6.92
C GLY A 35 -15.34 -3.21 7.46
N ILE A 36 -14.26 -3.30 6.68
CA ILE A 36 -13.02 -3.99 7.06
C ILE A 36 -11.96 -2.96 7.41
N ARG A 37 -11.34 -3.10 8.59
CA ARG A 37 -10.14 -2.34 8.96
C ARG A 37 -8.93 -2.94 8.23
N PHE A 38 -8.34 -2.15 7.35
CA PHE A 38 -7.05 -2.45 6.73
C PHE A 38 -5.92 -1.71 7.44
N SER A 39 -4.83 -2.44 7.67
CA SER A 39 -3.52 -1.91 8.03
C SER A 39 -2.53 -2.36 6.95
N PHE A 40 -1.83 -1.40 6.37
CA PHE A 40 -0.81 -1.59 5.36
C PHE A 40 0.50 -0.99 5.82
N ARG A 41 1.60 -1.66 5.50
CA ARG A 41 2.96 -1.23 5.81
C ARG A 41 3.87 -1.62 4.66
N TYR A 42 4.60 -0.65 4.14
CA TYR A 42 5.70 -0.85 3.20
C TYR A 42 6.98 -0.33 3.85
N LYS A 43 7.96 -1.21 4.05
CA LYS A 43 9.24 -0.87 4.67
C LYS A 43 10.38 -1.14 3.70
N MET A 44 11.28 -0.17 3.57
CA MET A 44 12.51 -0.27 2.80
C MET A 44 13.65 0.32 3.61
N ASP A 45 14.59 -0.53 4.02
CA ASP A 45 15.65 -0.21 4.96
C ASP A 45 15.10 0.45 6.24
N GLU A 46 15.52 1.68 6.54
CA GLU A 46 15.06 2.47 7.68
C GLU A 46 13.81 3.31 7.38
N ASN A 47 13.37 3.37 6.12
CA ASN A 47 12.21 4.16 5.71
C ASN A 47 10.94 3.29 5.68
N GLU A 48 9.82 3.86 6.07
CA GLU A 48 8.54 3.17 6.11
C GLU A 48 7.39 4.10 5.72
N PHE A 49 6.42 3.54 5.00
CA PHE A 49 5.10 4.11 4.81
C PHE A 49 4.08 3.16 5.42
N SER A 50 3.16 3.69 6.20
CA SER A 50 2.08 2.92 6.79
C SER A 50 0.75 3.64 6.67
N LEU A 51 -0.32 2.85 6.64
CA LEU A 51 -1.70 3.31 6.52
C LEU A 51 -2.55 2.41 7.41
N ASP A 52 -3.33 3.00 8.31
CA ASP A 52 -4.31 2.30 9.13
C ASP A 52 -5.66 3.01 9.04
N THR A 53 -6.63 2.32 8.43
CA THR A 53 -8.01 2.83 8.30
C THR A 53 -8.74 3.00 9.64
N GLY A 54 -8.24 2.37 10.71
CA GLY A 54 -8.72 2.61 12.06
C GLY A 54 -8.47 4.05 12.52
N GLU A 55 -7.27 4.57 12.27
CA GLU A 55 -6.93 5.97 12.60
C GLU A 55 -7.77 6.96 11.81
N TRP A 56 -8.09 6.62 10.56
CA TRP A 56 -8.95 7.43 9.70
C TRP A 56 -10.39 7.45 10.20
N THR A 57 -10.89 6.31 10.67
CA THR A 57 -12.22 6.18 11.29
C THR A 57 -12.31 7.05 12.55
N GLU A 58 -11.28 7.06 13.38
CA GLU A 58 -11.19 7.93 14.58
C GLU A 58 -11.20 9.42 14.21
N GLN A 59 -10.67 9.78 13.03
CA GLN A 59 -10.70 11.13 12.47
C GLN A 59 -12.01 11.45 11.71
N GLY A 60 -12.99 10.53 11.69
CA GLY A 60 -14.30 10.71 11.06
C GLY A 60 -14.35 10.36 9.57
N ILE A 61 -13.29 9.81 8.99
CA ILE A 61 -13.24 9.39 7.59
C ILE A 61 -13.80 7.97 7.49
N THR A 62 -15.11 7.87 7.24
CA THR A 62 -15.85 6.59 7.33
C THR A 62 -16.49 6.14 6.02
N GLU A 63 -16.67 7.04 5.04
CA GLU A 63 -17.38 6.76 3.79
C GLU A 63 -16.51 6.97 2.54
N PHE A 64 -15.40 6.22 2.44
CA PHE A 64 -14.45 6.27 1.30
C PHE A 64 -15.11 6.12 -0.07
N SER A 65 -16.14 5.27 -0.18
CA SER A 65 -16.83 4.98 -1.44
C SER A 65 -17.83 6.05 -1.87
N LYS A 66 -18.34 6.88 -0.95
CA LYS A 66 -19.37 7.89 -1.24
C LYS A 66 -18.80 9.30 -1.46
N ASN A 67 -17.64 9.60 -0.91
CA ASN A 67 -17.08 10.97 -0.90
C ASN A 67 -16.14 11.29 -2.08
N GLU A 68 -16.13 10.49 -3.16
CA GLU A 68 -15.21 10.70 -4.29
C GLU A 68 -13.72 10.76 -3.85
N MET A 69 -13.38 10.20 -2.68
CA MET A 69 -12.04 10.30 -2.08
C MET A 69 -11.06 9.30 -2.69
N ALA A 70 -11.54 8.30 -3.44
CA ALA A 70 -10.71 7.24 -4.00
C ALA A 70 -9.52 7.76 -4.82
N PRO A 71 -9.66 8.77 -5.70
CA PRO A 71 -8.52 9.36 -6.42
C PRO A 71 -7.54 10.06 -5.47
N ALA A 72 -8.03 10.81 -4.47
CA ALA A 72 -7.18 11.51 -3.51
C ALA A 72 -6.38 10.54 -2.63
N VAL A 73 -7.00 9.45 -2.20
CA VAL A 73 -6.33 8.38 -1.45
C VAL A 73 -5.33 7.64 -2.34
N LYS A 74 -5.68 7.39 -3.60
CA LYS A 74 -4.75 6.78 -4.56
C LYS A 74 -3.50 7.64 -4.72
N GLU A 75 -3.68 8.94 -4.92
CA GLU A 75 -2.59 9.91 -5.05
C GLU A 75 -1.75 9.98 -3.78
N TYR A 76 -2.38 10.04 -2.61
CA TYR A 76 -1.70 10.02 -1.32
C TYR A 76 -0.81 8.79 -1.17
N ILE A 77 -1.34 7.59 -1.42
CA ILE A 77 -0.56 6.34 -1.35
C ILE A 77 0.56 6.35 -2.39
N HIS A 78 0.27 6.80 -3.62
CA HIS A 78 1.22 6.83 -4.72
C HIS A 78 2.43 7.72 -4.39
N GLU A 79 2.20 8.95 -3.94
CA GLU A 79 3.28 9.88 -3.62
C GLU A 79 4.12 9.41 -2.42
N ASN A 80 3.50 8.82 -1.38
CA ASN A 80 4.27 8.23 -0.28
C ASN A 80 5.16 7.06 -0.72
N LEU A 81 4.64 6.16 -1.55
CA LEU A 81 5.43 5.05 -2.11
C LEU A 81 6.55 5.56 -3.02
N LYS A 82 6.28 6.58 -3.83
CA LYS A 82 7.26 7.19 -4.72
C LYS A 82 8.38 7.89 -3.94
N GLU A 83 8.07 8.59 -2.85
CA GLU A 83 9.07 9.17 -1.95
C GLU A 83 9.96 8.08 -1.34
N LEU A 84 9.38 6.96 -0.90
CA LEU A 84 10.16 5.81 -0.44
C LEU A 84 11.10 5.33 -1.54
N TYR A 85 10.60 5.12 -2.76
CA TYR A 85 11.38 4.57 -3.87
C TYR A 85 12.56 5.44 -4.30
N LYS A 86 12.62 6.73 -3.95
CA LYS A 86 13.80 7.57 -4.22
C LYS A 86 15.05 7.06 -3.49
N ASN A 87 14.88 6.43 -2.33
CA ASN A 87 15.98 5.88 -1.55
C ASN A 87 16.40 4.47 -2.01
N ARG A 88 15.85 3.99 -3.12
CA ARG A 88 16.09 2.64 -3.64
C ARG A 88 17.42 2.57 -4.40
N ASN A 89 18.19 1.51 -4.16
CA ASN A 89 19.39 1.21 -4.93
C ASN A 89 19.03 0.74 -6.36
N THR A 90 19.60 1.41 -7.37
CA THR A 90 19.32 1.21 -8.80
C THR A 90 19.91 -0.08 -9.41
N GLU A 91 20.76 -0.82 -8.70
CA GLU A 91 21.31 -2.10 -9.17
C GLU A 91 20.34 -3.29 -9.02
N SER A 92 19.22 -3.09 -8.34
CA SER A 92 18.17 -4.12 -8.22
C SER A 92 17.35 -4.13 -9.51
N TYR A 93 17.72 -5.01 -10.43
CA TYR A 93 16.76 -5.54 -11.39
C TYR A 93 15.77 -6.36 -10.58
N LEU A 94 14.63 -5.76 -10.23
CA LEU A 94 13.32 -6.42 -10.09
C LEU A 94 12.35 -5.59 -9.23
N CYS A 95 11.13 -5.48 -9.77
CA CYS A 95 9.85 -5.21 -9.08
C CYS A 95 9.60 -3.90 -8.36
#